data_AF-A0A914P5B7-F1
#
_entry.id   AF-A0A914P5B7-F1
#
_cell.length_a   1.000
_cell.length_b   1.000
_cell.length_c   1.000
_cell.angle_alpha   90.00
_cell.angle_beta   90.00
_cell.angle_gamma   90.00
#
_symmetry.space_group_name_H-M   'P 1'
#
loop_
_entity.id
_entity.type
_entity.pdbx_description
1 polymer ?
#
loop_
_entity_poly.entity_id
_entity_poly.type
_entity_poly.pdbx_seq_one_letter_code
_entity_poly.pdbx_strand_id
1 'polypeptide(L)'
;MEFNPKLEGISHGMGSSHLLPHDQLNVAHSGAETDNLLSQANELVKRLNEIHESRKGQPLSEKWVLIFVTIGTEELCSKCDEPHIPSLRRTLTTLRKGIPNAIIVLIGPIHVTKSSQQTYNLLKPRCPCLSKIPNTKLRQIQRKWREGFLQLEEEFNKREYMSFEVLTLPLLQITSRYPEQLFLAERPLLNRRGHAYAAKWLWNRLISGPRYNVSKVVLSEESYYCPSLKCPYFRTSRNLQNCVTMTISEYERVFATTPAADKAITINYRLQSLQDHLGWYIGVAIFLCTVSVFSLGTIFYCHGLKQTKGRFENVQGV
;
A
#
# COMPACT_ATOMS: atom_id res chain seq x y z
N MET A 1 3.78 -13.35 -3.08
CA MET A 1 3.42 -12.30 -2.11
C MET A 1 1.96 -12.53 -1.77
N GLU A 2 1.69 -12.93 -0.53
CA GLU A 2 0.32 -13.02 -0.04
C GLU A 2 -0.04 -11.65 0.52
N PHE A 3 -0.91 -10.92 -0.18
CA PHE A 3 -1.43 -9.65 0.31
C PHE A 3 -2.40 -9.95 1.46
N ASN A 4 -2.43 -9.12 2.49
CA ASN A 4 -3.41 -9.28 3.56
C ASN A 4 -4.83 -9.18 2.97
N PRO A 5 -5.65 -10.25 3.02
CA PRO A 5 -6.96 -10.28 2.37
C PRO A 5 -7.97 -9.30 3.00
N LYS A 6 -7.64 -8.72 4.16
CA LYS A 6 -8.44 -7.70 4.84
C LYS A 6 -8.17 -6.28 4.35
N LEU A 7 -7.16 -6.07 3.49
CA LEU A 7 -6.91 -4.77 2.88
C LEU A 7 -7.92 -4.50 1.77
N GLU A 8 -8.46 -3.30 1.76
CA GLU A 8 -9.49 -2.85 0.84
C GLU A 8 -8.96 -1.63 0.06
N GLY A 9 -9.53 -1.35 -1.12
CA GLY A 9 -9.15 -0.16 -1.89
C GLY A 9 -7.92 -0.34 -2.79
N ILE A 10 -7.57 -1.58 -3.15
CA ILE A 10 -6.55 -1.84 -4.17
C ILE A 10 -7.02 -1.19 -5.49
N SER A 11 -6.20 -0.29 -6.04
CA SER A 11 -6.50 0.33 -7.33
C SER A 11 -6.24 -0.70 -8.44
N HIS A 12 -7.31 -1.11 -9.13
CA HIS A 12 -7.22 -1.98 -10.29
C HIS A 12 -7.49 -1.18 -11.57
N GLY A 13 -6.59 -1.24 -12.55
CA GLY A 13 -6.74 -0.55 -13.84
C GLY A 13 -6.04 0.81 -13.92
N MET A 14 -6.26 1.48 -15.05
CA MET A 14 -5.69 2.81 -15.37
C MET A 14 -6.82 3.71 -15.87
N GLY A 15 -6.90 4.94 -15.37
CA GLY A 15 -7.91 5.91 -15.80
C GLY A 15 -8.05 7.08 -14.83
N SER A 16 -8.66 8.17 -15.30
CA SER A 16 -9.12 9.28 -14.43
C SER A 16 -10.31 8.84 -13.59
N SER A 17 -10.58 9.51 -12.46
CA SER A 17 -11.63 9.08 -11.52
C SER A 17 -13.04 8.88 -12.14
N HIS A 18 -13.37 9.58 -13.23
CA HIS A 18 -14.64 9.43 -13.96
C HIS A 18 -14.77 8.13 -14.77
N LEU A 19 -13.63 7.50 -15.09
CA LEU A 19 -13.56 6.23 -15.82
C LEU A 19 -13.44 5.05 -14.85
N LEU A 20 -13.10 5.32 -13.59
CA LEU A 20 -12.96 4.30 -12.57
C LEU A 20 -14.31 4.03 -11.91
N PRO A 21 -14.71 2.76 -11.72
CA PRO A 21 -15.93 2.42 -11.02
C PRO A 21 -15.98 3.03 -9.60
N HIS A 22 -17.18 3.26 -9.07
CA HIS A 22 -17.40 3.86 -7.74
C HIS A 22 -16.89 3.02 -6.56
N ASP A 23 -16.51 1.76 -6.80
CA ASP A 23 -15.82 0.92 -5.81
C ASP A 23 -14.31 1.17 -5.74
N GLN A 24 -13.75 1.94 -6.67
CA GLN A 24 -12.36 2.36 -6.66
C GLN A 24 -12.18 3.68 -5.91
N LEU A 25 -11.20 3.71 -5.03
CA LEU A 25 -10.89 4.86 -4.18
C LEU A 25 -9.83 5.81 -4.76
N ASN A 26 -9.34 5.53 -5.98
CA ASN A 26 -8.45 6.43 -6.69
C ASN A 26 -9.25 7.56 -7.34
N VAL A 27 -9.11 8.77 -6.79
CA VAL A 27 -9.78 10.00 -7.25
C VAL A 27 -8.83 10.95 -7.97
N ALA A 28 -7.65 10.49 -8.38
CA ALA A 28 -6.67 11.33 -9.06
C ALA A 28 -7.11 11.69 -10.50
N HIS A 29 -6.70 12.88 -10.93
CA HIS A 29 -6.92 13.38 -12.29
C HIS A 29 -5.63 13.96 -12.87
N SER A 30 -5.47 13.84 -14.18
CA SER A 30 -4.36 14.45 -14.90
C SER A 30 -4.46 15.97 -14.83
N GLY A 31 -3.32 16.65 -14.62
CA GLY A 31 -3.26 18.11 -14.53
C GLY A 31 -3.89 18.69 -13.26
N ALA A 32 -4.18 17.86 -12.25
CA ALA A 32 -4.69 18.36 -10.98
C ALA A 32 -3.62 19.15 -10.23
N GLU A 33 -4.03 20.32 -9.72
CA GLU A 33 -3.25 21.19 -8.84
C GLU A 33 -3.87 21.21 -7.44
N THR A 34 -3.23 21.89 -6.48
CA THR A 34 -3.72 21.99 -5.10
C THR A 34 -5.16 22.51 -4.98
N ASP A 35 -5.62 23.36 -5.91
CA ASP A 35 -7.01 23.86 -5.95
C ASP A 35 -8.04 22.81 -6.33
N ASN A 36 -7.64 21.75 -7.04
CA ASN A 36 -8.53 20.66 -7.41
C ASN A 36 -8.67 19.61 -6.31
N LEU A 37 -7.85 19.66 -5.25
CA LEU A 37 -7.86 18.62 -4.21
C LEU A 37 -9.16 18.60 -3.40
N LEU A 38 -9.82 19.75 -3.23
CA LEU A 38 -11.06 19.79 -2.46
C LEU A 38 -12.17 18.96 -3.10
N SER A 39 -12.32 19.02 -4.43
CA SER A 39 -13.32 18.20 -5.13
C SER A 39 -12.96 16.72 -5.07
N GLN A 40 -11.68 16.36 -5.19
CA GLN A 40 -11.21 14.98 -5.04
C GLN A 40 -11.47 14.45 -3.62
N ALA A 41 -11.25 15.26 -2.58
CA ALA A 41 -11.54 14.86 -1.20
C ALA A 41 -13.04 14.64 -0.96
N ASN A 42 -13.90 15.51 -1.49
CA ASN A 42 -15.35 15.33 -1.40
C ASN A 42 -15.79 14.02 -2.07
N GLU A 43 -15.28 13.75 -3.28
CA GLU A 43 -15.57 12.51 -4.00
C GLU A 43 -15.06 11.27 -3.25
N LEU A 44 -13.88 11.32 -2.66
CA LEU A 44 -13.34 10.22 -1.87
C LEU A 44 -14.20 9.92 -0.63
N VAL A 45 -14.59 10.95 0.13
CA VAL A 45 -15.47 10.79 1.31
C VAL A 45 -16.80 10.17 0.89
N LYS A 46 -17.39 10.67 -0.20
CA LYS A 46 -18.63 10.13 -0.76
C LYS A 46 -18.48 8.63 -1.08
N ARG A 47 -17.45 8.26 -1.86
CA ARG A 47 -17.21 6.85 -2.22
C ARG A 47 -17.02 5.98 -0.98
N LEU A 48 -16.20 6.41 -0.02
CA LEU A 48 -15.97 5.65 1.22
C LEU A 48 -17.27 5.36 1.98
N ASN A 49 -18.13 6.37 2.15
CA ASN A 49 -19.42 6.20 2.83
C ASN A 49 -20.34 5.26 2.04
N GLU A 50 -20.42 5.41 0.71
CA GLU A 50 -21.20 4.49 -0.14
C GLU A 50 -20.70 3.04 -0.09
N ILE A 51 -19.38 2.81 0.03
CA ILE A 51 -18.81 1.45 0.17
C ILE A 51 -19.23 0.86 1.52
N HIS A 52 -19.00 1.60 2.61
CA HIS A 52 -19.05 1.05 3.96
C HIS A 52 -20.48 1.03 4.51
N GLU A 53 -21.21 2.15 4.40
CA GLU A 53 -22.57 2.27 4.93
C GLU A 53 -23.57 1.52 4.05
N SER A 54 -23.56 1.75 2.73
CA SER A 54 -24.60 1.22 1.83
C SER A 54 -24.35 -0.20 1.34
N ARG A 55 -23.11 -0.53 0.97
CA ARG A 55 -22.80 -1.84 0.35
C ARG A 55 -22.37 -2.91 1.34
N LYS A 56 -21.51 -2.57 2.29
CA LYS A 56 -20.96 -3.53 3.26
C LYS A 56 -21.74 -3.62 4.57
N GLY A 57 -22.59 -2.63 4.88
CA GLY A 57 -23.31 -2.56 6.14
C GLY A 57 -22.39 -2.50 7.37
N GLN A 58 -21.19 -1.94 7.22
CA GLN A 58 -20.19 -1.81 8.29
C GLN A 58 -19.80 -0.34 8.40
N PRO A 59 -19.81 0.25 9.61
CA PRO A 59 -19.51 1.67 9.75
C PRO A 59 -18.04 1.97 9.43
N LEU A 60 -17.80 3.09 8.72
CA LEU A 60 -16.44 3.54 8.37
C LEU A 60 -15.58 3.81 9.62
N SER A 61 -16.21 4.08 10.77
CA SER A 61 -15.54 4.32 12.06
C SER A 61 -14.80 3.11 12.64
N GLU A 62 -15.05 1.90 12.15
CA GLU A 62 -14.33 0.68 12.57
C GLU A 62 -13.06 0.43 11.75
N LYS A 63 -12.80 1.24 10.73
CA LYS A 63 -11.66 1.10 9.83
C LYS A 63 -10.70 2.26 9.98
N TRP A 64 -9.43 1.98 9.72
CA TRP A 64 -8.41 2.99 9.49
C TRP A 64 -8.20 3.17 7.99
N VAL A 65 -8.24 4.42 7.52
CA VAL A 65 -8.04 4.75 6.11
C VAL A 65 -6.66 5.39 5.93
N LEU A 66 -5.81 4.77 5.11
CA LEU A 66 -4.55 5.36 4.68
C LEU A 66 -4.76 6.08 3.35
N ILE A 67 -4.52 7.40 3.32
CA ILE A 67 -4.74 8.22 2.14
C ILE A 67 -3.42 8.83 1.69
N PHE A 68 -3.04 8.53 0.45
CA PHE A 68 -1.89 9.16 -0.19
C PHE A 68 -2.36 10.35 -1.02
N VAL A 69 -1.92 11.56 -0.67
CA VAL A 69 -2.18 12.78 -1.44
C VAL A 69 -0.88 13.21 -2.11
N THR A 70 -0.71 12.85 -3.39
CA THR A 70 0.46 13.23 -4.20
C THR A 70 0.11 14.45 -5.06
N ILE A 71 0.68 15.61 -4.78
CA ILE A 71 0.35 16.87 -5.47
C ILE A 71 1.58 17.77 -5.68
N GLY A 72 1.45 18.81 -6.51
CA GLY A 72 2.46 19.85 -6.66
C GLY A 72 3.41 19.69 -7.83
N THR A 73 3.45 18.51 -8.45
CA THR A 73 4.30 18.31 -9.64
C THR A 73 3.79 19.15 -10.81
N GLU A 74 2.47 19.28 -10.97
CA GLU A 74 1.86 20.11 -12.01
C GLU A 74 2.16 21.60 -11.78
N GLU A 75 1.88 22.13 -10.59
CA GLU A 75 2.21 23.52 -10.22
C GLU A 75 3.70 23.83 -10.42
N LEU A 76 4.57 22.93 -9.94
CA LEU A 76 6.01 23.10 -10.04
C LEU A 76 6.48 23.06 -11.51
N CYS A 77 5.98 22.12 -12.31
CA CYS A 77 6.44 21.87 -13.67
C CYS A 77 5.95 22.92 -14.67
N SER A 78 4.66 23.23 -14.61
CA SER A 78 3.95 24.04 -15.60
C SER A 78 4.00 25.53 -15.29
N LYS A 79 3.95 25.91 -14.01
CA LYS A 79 3.86 27.31 -13.57
C LYS A 79 5.02 27.78 -12.69
N CYS A 80 5.83 26.87 -12.15
CA CYS A 80 6.82 27.15 -11.11
C CYS A 80 6.21 27.76 -9.84
N ASP A 81 5.02 27.32 -9.48
CA ASP A 81 4.24 27.90 -8.39
C ASP A 81 4.51 27.26 -7.02
N GLU A 82 4.20 28.05 -6.00
CA GLU A 82 4.16 27.65 -4.60
C GLU A 82 2.85 26.90 -4.29
N PRO A 83 2.76 26.10 -3.20
CA PRO A 83 1.53 25.41 -2.86
C PRO A 83 0.41 26.39 -2.48
N HIS A 84 -0.83 26.12 -2.91
CA HIS A 84 -1.97 26.87 -2.41
C HIS A 84 -2.47 26.32 -1.07
N ILE A 85 -1.87 26.83 0.02
CA ILE A 85 -2.13 26.40 1.41
C ILE A 85 -3.60 26.47 1.83
N PRO A 86 -4.40 27.50 1.47
CA PRO A 86 -5.82 27.52 1.79
C PRO A 86 -6.59 26.32 1.22
N SER A 87 -6.32 25.91 -0.01
CA SER A 87 -6.98 24.75 -0.63
C SER A 87 -6.55 23.43 0.01
N LEU A 88 -5.26 23.28 0.33
CA LEU A 88 -4.76 22.13 1.09
C LEU A 88 -5.42 22.03 2.48
N ARG A 89 -5.52 23.14 3.22
CA ARG A 89 -6.17 23.18 4.53
C ARG A 89 -7.65 22.80 4.45
N ARG A 90 -8.38 23.34 3.46
CA ARG A 90 -9.79 22.99 3.22
C ARG A 90 -9.93 21.51 2.92
N THR A 91 -9.08 20.97 2.05
CA THR A 91 -9.03 19.53 1.72
C THR A 91 -8.83 18.66 2.96
N LEU A 92 -7.82 18.95 3.78
CA LEU A 92 -7.55 18.21 5.01
C LEU A 92 -8.70 18.32 6.03
N THR A 93 -9.33 19.49 6.11
CA THR A 93 -10.52 19.69 6.96
C THR A 93 -11.70 18.87 6.48
N THR A 94 -11.94 18.81 5.17
CA THR A 94 -12.98 17.95 4.58
C THR A 94 -12.72 16.48 4.89
N LEU A 95 -11.50 15.98 4.65
CA LEU A 95 -11.15 14.59 4.95
C LEU A 95 -11.33 14.27 6.43
N ARG A 96 -10.89 15.17 7.32
CA ARG A 96 -11.02 15.00 8.77
C ARG A 96 -12.47 14.98 9.26
N LYS A 97 -13.36 15.74 8.62
CA LYS A 97 -14.80 15.72 8.93
C LYS A 97 -15.49 14.48 8.38
N GLY A 98 -15.07 14.01 7.21
CA GLY A 98 -15.71 12.91 6.49
C GLY A 98 -15.19 11.52 6.85
N ILE A 99 -14.02 11.39 7.46
CA ILE A 99 -13.35 10.10 7.69
C ILE A 99 -12.95 10.01 9.18
N PRO A 100 -13.56 9.10 9.95
CA PRO A 100 -13.36 9.04 11.41
C PRO A 100 -11.92 8.73 11.82
N ASN A 101 -11.30 7.72 11.20
CA ASN A 101 -9.91 7.34 11.46
C ASN A 101 -9.09 7.37 10.17
N ALA A 102 -8.14 8.29 10.07
CA ALA A 102 -7.33 8.45 8.87
C ALA A 102 -5.87 8.77 9.17
N ILE A 103 -4.98 8.21 8.34
CA ILE A 103 -3.59 8.64 8.21
C ILE A 103 -3.45 9.23 6.82
N ILE A 104 -3.21 10.53 6.75
CA ILE A 104 -2.99 11.25 5.50
C ILE A 104 -1.48 11.37 5.28
N VAL A 105 -0.98 10.81 4.19
CA VAL A 105 0.40 11.00 3.76
C VAL A 105 0.39 12.02 2.63
N LEU A 106 0.76 13.27 2.97
CA LEU A 106 0.82 14.38 2.03
C LEU A 106 2.21 14.44 1.38
N ILE A 107 2.25 14.19 0.07
CA ILE A 107 3.47 13.98 -0.71
C ILE A 107 3.59 15.11 -1.73
N GLY A 108 4.69 15.84 -1.65
CA GLY A 108 4.93 17.01 -2.49
C GLY A 108 5.53 16.67 -3.86
N PRO A 109 6.00 17.69 -4.58
CA PRO A 109 6.47 17.56 -5.96
C PRO A 109 7.59 16.53 -6.12
N ILE A 110 7.63 15.91 -7.30
CA ILE A 110 8.64 14.92 -7.65
C ILE A 110 10.03 15.56 -7.76
N HIS A 111 11.02 14.91 -7.17
CA HIS A 111 12.43 15.29 -7.25
C HIS A 111 13.28 14.08 -7.62
N VAL A 112 13.54 13.90 -8.92
CA VAL A 112 14.33 12.76 -9.43
C VAL A 112 15.77 13.20 -9.67
N THR A 113 16.73 12.41 -9.18
CA THR A 113 18.16 12.74 -9.24
C THR A 113 19.03 11.54 -9.63
N LYS A 114 20.23 11.82 -10.13
CA LYS A 114 21.29 10.81 -10.32
C LYS A 114 21.94 10.52 -8.97
N SER A 115 22.28 9.27 -8.69
CA SER A 115 23.00 8.90 -7.45
C SER A 115 24.32 9.66 -7.29
N SER A 116 25.04 9.91 -8.39
CA SER A 116 26.28 10.71 -8.40
C SER A 116 26.06 12.22 -8.29
N GLN A 117 24.83 12.71 -8.54
CA GLN A 117 24.52 14.14 -8.57
C GLN A 117 23.10 14.40 -8.07
N GLN A 118 22.96 14.53 -6.76
CA GLN A 118 21.67 14.72 -6.08
C GLN A 118 21.16 16.17 -6.11
N THR A 119 22.00 17.12 -6.53
CA THR A 119 21.63 18.55 -6.57
C THR A 119 20.85 18.93 -7.83
N TYR A 120 20.87 18.07 -8.86
CA TYR A 120 20.23 18.31 -10.15
C TYR A 120 18.93 17.52 -10.27
N ASN A 121 17.80 18.23 -10.36
CA ASN A 121 16.49 17.61 -10.59
C ASN A 121 16.28 17.34 -12.09
N LEU A 122 16.16 16.06 -12.45
CA LEU A 122 15.92 15.59 -13.82
C LEU A 122 14.54 15.95 -14.36
N LEU A 123 13.62 16.38 -13.49
CA LEU A 123 12.34 16.93 -13.90
C LEU A 123 12.50 18.32 -14.56
N LYS A 124 13.54 19.08 -14.18
CA LYS A 124 13.76 20.46 -14.64
C LYS A 124 13.78 20.63 -16.17
N PRO A 125 14.59 19.89 -16.95
CA PRO A 125 14.62 20.05 -18.40
C PRO A 125 13.35 19.57 -19.11
N ARG A 126 12.51 18.77 -18.44
CA ARG A 126 11.27 18.17 -18.99
C ARG A 126 10.04 19.05 -18.80
N CYS A 127 10.20 20.20 -18.13
CA CYS A 127 9.12 21.02 -17.64
C CYS A 127 9.08 22.38 -18.32
N PRO A 128 7.92 22.83 -18.83
CA PRO A 128 7.79 24.08 -19.58
C PRO A 128 8.27 25.31 -18.81
N CYS A 129 7.97 25.40 -17.51
CA CYS A 129 8.43 26.51 -16.68
C CYS A 129 9.80 26.23 -16.05
N LEU A 130 9.99 25.05 -15.45
CA LEU A 130 11.23 24.76 -14.72
C LEU A 130 12.48 24.86 -15.59
N SER A 131 12.41 24.52 -16.88
CA SER A 131 13.55 24.61 -17.80
C SER A 131 14.10 26.04 -17.91
N LYS A 132 13.28 27.07 -17.68
CA LYS A 132 13.59 28.49 -17.90
C LYS A 132 14.11 29.21 -16.65
N ILE A 133 13.85 28.70 -15.45
CA ILE A 133 14.23 29.38 -14.18
C ILE A 133 15.64 28.98 -13.70
N PRO A 134 16.33 29.78 -12.89
CA PRO A 134 17.59 29.36 -12.27
C PRO A 134 17.38 28.34 -11.14
N ASN A 135 18.42 27.54 -10.82
CA ASN A 135 18.36 26.57 -9.72
C ASN A 135 18.13 27.22 -8.34
N THR A 136 18.52 28.49 -8.16
CA THR A 136 18.23 29.27 -6.95
C THR A 136 16.73 29.48 -6.77
N LYS A 137 16.00 29.85 -7.83
CA LYS A 137 14.54 30.02 -7.80
C LYS A 137 13.82 28.71 -7.55
N LEU A 138 14.26 27.61 -8.19
CA LEU A 138 13.72 26.27 -7.92
C LEU A 138 13.85 25.90 -6.43
N ARG A 139 15.02 26.12 -5.82
CA ARG A 139 15.23 25.86 -4.39
C ARG A 139 14.33 26.72 -3.50
N GLN A 140 14.07 27.97 -3.88
CA GLN A 140 13.13 28.84 -3.15
C GLN A 140 11.70 28.28 -3.19
N ILE A 141 11.22 27.87 -4.36
CA ILE A 141 9.88 27.27 -4.52
C ILE A 141 9.79 25.97 -3.73
N GLN A 142 10.78 25.07 -3.84
CA GLN A 142 10.82 23.83 -3.06
C GLN A 142 10.83 24.08 -1.54
N ARG A 143 11.48 25.16 -1.09
CA ARG A 143 11.45 25.58 0.31
C ARG A 143 10.03 26.00 0.72
N LYS A 144 9.31 26.73 -0.12
CA LYS A 144 7.91 27.12 0.12
C LYS A 144 6.96 25.93 0.20
N TRP A 145 7.15 24.94 -0.67
CA TRP A 145 6.47 23.64 -0.57
C TRP A 145 6.73 22.96 0.79
N ARG A 146 7.99 22.93 1.23
CA ARG A 146 8.36 22.37 2.53
C ARG A 146 7.76 23.13 3.72
N GLU A 147 7.90 24.44 3.75
CA GLU A 147 7.36 25.30 4.81
C GLU A 147 5.84 25.11 4.92
N GLY A 148 5.14 25.17 3.80
CA GLY A 148 3.68 25.02 3.76
C GLY A 148 3.19 23.63 4.19
N PHE A 149 3.89 22.57 3.81
CA PHE A 149 3.54 21.21 4.22
C PHE A 149 3.78 21.03 5.73
N LEU A 150 4.94 21.43 6.24
CA LEU A 150 5.24 21.33 7.67
C LEU A 150 4.26 22.15 8.52
N GLN A 151 3.87 23.33 8.04
CA GLN A 151 2.82 24.14 8.69
C GLN A 151 1.50 23.37 8.81
N LEU A 152 1.06 22.67 7.76
CA LEU A 152 -0.16 21.86 7.78
C LEU A 152 -0.01 20.63 8.68
N GLU A 153 1.16 20.00 8.72
CA GLU A 153 1.44 18.89 9.64
C GLU A 153 1.22 19.33 11.09
N GLU A 154 1.83 20.44 11.48
CA GLU A 154 1.71 20.99 12.83
C GLU A 154 0.27 21.41 13.16
N GLU A 155 -0.42 22.04 12.22
CA GLU A 155 -1.80 22.51 12.38
C GLU A 155 -2.77 21.33 12.67
N PHE A 156 -2.64 20.22 11.94
CA PHE A 156 -3.55 19.09 12.04
C PHE A 156 -3.15 18.06 13.10
N ASN A 157 -1.89 18.01 13.50
CA ASN A 157 -1.38 17.06 14.49
C ASN A 157 -1.38 17.58 15.93
N LYS A 158 -2.29 18.49 16.28
CA LYS A 158 -2.53 18.88 17.69
C LYS A 158 -3.04 17.72 18.54
N ARG A 159 -2.53 17.58 19.77
CA ARG A 159 -2.72 16.41 20.67
C ARG A 159 -4.17 16.00 20.95
N GLU A 160 -5.11 16.92 20.76
CA GLU A 160 -6.55 16.69 20.97
C GLU A 160 -7.15 15.66 20.01
N TYR A 161 -6.46 15.32 18.90
CA TYR A 161 -7.01 14.48 17.84
C TYR A 161 -6.10 13.29 17.56
N MET A 162 -6.51 12.11 18.05
CA MET A 162 -5.74 10.86 17.94
C MET A 162 -6.20 9.99 16.75
N SER A 163 -7.41 10.20 16.23
CA SER A 163 -7.95 9.43 15.10
C SER A 163 -7.56 10.00 13.73
N PHE A 164 -6.96 11.19 13.67
CA PHE A 164 -6.55 11.82 12.42
C PHE A 164 -5.10 12.26 12.52
N GLU A 165 -4.26 11.73 11.62
CA GLU A 165 -2.84 12.05 11.54
C GLU A 165 -2.49 12.54 10.13
N VAL A 166 -1.73 13.63 10.04
CA VAL A 166 -1.11 14.09 8.81
C VAL A 166 0.37 13.81 8.88
N LEU A 167 0.94 13.15 7.89
CA LEU A 167 2.37 12.95 7.74
C LEU A 167 2.81 13.60 6.44
N THR A 168 3.78 14.51 6.50
CA THR A 168 4.21 15.22 5.30
C THR A 168 5.55 14.70 4.78
N LEU A 169 5.60 14.51 3.47
CA LEU A 169 6.80 14.22 2.69
C LEU A 169 6.91 15.35 1.65
N PRO A 170 7.55 16.49 2.00
CA PRO A 170 7.56 17.69 1.16
C PRO A 170 8.03 17.53 -0.28
N LEU A 171 8.79 16.47 -0.55
CA LEU A 171 9.27 16.11 -1.88
C LEU A 171 9.25 14.59 -2.01
N LEU A 172 8.83 14.10 -3.18
CA LEU A 172 9.02 12.70 -3.55
C LEU A 172 10.42 12.53 -4.15
N GLN A 173 11.39 12.20 -3.30
CA GLN A 173 12.79 12.11 -3.70
C GLN A 173 13.12 10.73 -4.28
N ILE A 174 13.43 10.66 -5.58
CA ILE A 174 13.81 9.42 -6.26
C ILE A 174 15.25 9.54 -6.72
N THR A 175 16.12 8.66 -6.22
CA THR A 175 17.54 8.63 -6.57
C THR A 175 17.87 7.31 -7.25
N SER A 176 18.53 7.36 -8.41
CA SER A 176 18.93 6.16 -9.17
C SER A 176 20.25 6.38 -9.90
N ARG A 177 20.95 5.28 -10.22
CA ARG A 177 22.12 5.31 -11.12
C ARG A 177 21.71 5.66 -12.56
N TYR A 178 20.54 5.20 -13.01
CA TYR A 178 20.01 5.40 -14.36
C TYR A 178 18.61 6.05 -14.33
N PRO A 179 18.48 7.26 -13.77
CA PRO A 179 17.17 7.85 -13.49
C PRO A 179 16.42 8.32 -14.74
N GLU A 180 17.10 8.51 -15.87
CA GLU A 180 16.46 8.85 -17.16
C GLU A 180 15.45 7.76 -17.59
N GLN A 181 15.75 6.50 -17.29
CA GLN A 181 14.91 5.34 -17.59
C GLN A 181 13.64 5.26 -16.73
N LEU A 182 13.46 6.17 -15.76
CA LEU A 182 12.28 6.23 -14.91
C LEU A 182 11.18 7.12 -15.49
N PHE A 183 11.50 7.92 -16.52
CA PHE A 183 10.55 8.81 -17.19
C PHE A 183 10.04 8.20 -18.49
N LEU A 184 8.91 8.72 -18.96
CA LEU A 184 8.55 8.67 -20.38
C LEU A 184 9.48 9.62 -21.16
N ALA A 185 9.82 9.26 -22.40
CA ALA A 185 10.70 10.07 -23.24
C ALA A 185 10.15 11.49 -23.38
N GLU A 186 11.00 12.49 -23.08
CA GLU A 186 10.72 13.94 -23.19
C GLU A 186 9.53 14.47 -22.37
N ARG A 187 8.89 13.63 -21.54
CA ARG A 187 7.73 14.03 -20.74
C ARG A 187 8.08 14.07 -19.25
N PRO A 188 7.48 15.00 -18.48
CA PRO A 188 7.66 15.09 -17.03
C PRO A 188 6.85 14.02 -16.27
N LEU A 189 6.65 12.84 -16.86
CA LEU A 189 5.81 11.77 -16.32
C LEU A 189 6.66 10.53 -16.05
N LEU A 190 6.46 9.91 -14.89
CA LEU A 190 7.09 8.64 -14.56
C LEU A 190 6.48 7.53 -15.42
N ASN A 191 7.32 6.59 -15.86
CA ASN A 191 6.86 5.36 -16.47
C ASN A 191 6.55 4.30 -15.38
N ARG A 192 6.14 3.09 -15.79
CA ARG A 192 5.85 1.98 -14.86
C ARG A 192 7.00 1.70 -13.89
N ARG A 193 8.25 1.76 -14.37
CA ARG A 193 9.44 1.57 -13.53
C ARG A 193 9.62 2.74 -12.57
N GLY A 194 9.44 3.98 -13.02
CA GLY A 194 9.46 5.17 -12.16
C GLY A 194 8.43 5.10 -11.02
N HIS A 195 7.19 4.69 -11.32
CA HIS A 195 6.16 4.49 -10.30
C HIS A 195 6.53 3.38 -9.30
N ALA A 196 7.08 2.26 -9.76
CA ALA A 196 7.55 1.19 -8.86
C ALA A 196 8.66 1.68 -7.90
N TYR A 197 9.57 2.52 -8.38
CA TYR A 197 10.62 3.13 -7.56
C TYR A 197 10.04 4.12 -6.54
N ALA A 198 9.10 4.96 -6.97
CA ALA A 198 8.40 5.88 -6.10
C ALA A 198 7.67 5.15 -4.97
N ALA A 199 6.91 4.10 -5.30
CA ALA A 199 6.19 3.28 -4.33
C ALA A 199 7.13 2.61 -3.32
N LYS A 200 8.26 2.07 -3.77
CA LYS A 200 9.28 1.48 -2.90
C LYS A 200 9.96 2.50 -1.99
N TRP A 201 10.33 3.67 -2.52
CA TRP A 201 10.86 4.77 -1.72
C TRP A 201 9.87 5.19 -0.64
N LEU A 202 8.61 5.36 -1.04
CA LEU A 202 7.54 5.78 -0.14
C LEU A 202 7.37 4.77 1.00
N TRP A 203 7.31 3.47 0.68
CA TRP A 203 7.27 2.40 1.68
C TRP A 203 8.44 2.51 2.66
N ASN A 204 9.68 2.47 2.16
CA ASN A 204 10.86 2.51 3.02
C ASN A 204 10.92 3.81 3.85
N ARG A 205 10.55 4.95 3.25
CA ARG A 205 10.50 6.26 3.92
C ARG A 205 9.49 6.30 5.06
N LEU A 206 8.33 5.66 4.90
CA LEU A 206 7.28 5.61 5.92
C LEU A 206 7.64 4.67 7.07
N ILE A 207 8.25 3.53 6.77
CA ILE A 207 8.67 2.53 7.76
C ILE A 207 9.87 3.04 8.59
N SER A 208 10.88 3.64 7.95
CA SER A 208 12.06 4.18 8.62
C SER A 208 11.85 5.53 9.30
N GLY A 209 10.81 6.27 8.90
CA GLY A 209 10.56 7.61 9.41
C GLY A 209 11.67 8.61 9.05
N PRO A 210 11.83 9.70 9.83
CA PRO A 210 12.77 10.78 9.53
C PRO A 210 14.25 10.37 9.39
N ARG A 211 14.62 9.21 9.95
CA ARG A 211 15.99 8.67 9.88
C ARG A 211 16.33 8.03 8.54
N TYR A 212 15.37 7.94 7.62
CA TYR A 212 15.60 7.38 6.29
C TYR A 212 16.61 8.22 5.50
N ASN A 213 17.80 7.67 5.27
CA ASN A 213 18.89 8.36 4.60
C ASN A 213 18.94 7.98 3.11
N VAL A 214 18.38 8.85 2.27
CA VAL A 214 18.33 8.67 0.81
C VAL A 214 19.73 8.65 0.17
N SER A 215 20.73 9.28 0.79
CA SER A 215 22.10 9.33 0.24
C SER A 215 22.85 8.00 0.35
N LYS A 216 22.48 7.18 1.33
CA LYS A 216 23.01 5.82 1.47
C LYS A 216 22.21 4.81 0.64
N VAL A 217 21.02 5.19 0.20
CA VAL A 217 20.04 4.26 -0.35
C VAL A 217 19.85 4.42 -1.85
N VAL A 218 20.30 3.42 -2.62
CA VAL A 218 20.08 3.36 -4.07
C VAL A 218 18.86 2.46 -4.31
N LEU A 219 17.69 3.08 -4.48
CA LEU A 219 16.41 2.38 -4.66
C LEU A 219 16.39 1.36 -5.81
N SER A 220 17.27 1.50 -6.82
CA SER A 220 17.38 0.53 -7.91
C SER A 220 17.87 -0.84 -7.49
N GLU A 221 18.55 -0.93 -6.34
CA GLU A 221 19.29 -2.13 -5.92
C GLU A 221 18.81 -2.68 -4.57
N GLU A 222 17.94 -1.99 -3.85
CA GLU A 222 17.60 -2.37 -2.47
C GLU A 222 16.42 -3.33 -2.29
N SER A 223 16.23 -3.86 -1.09
CA SER A 223 15.05 -4.63 -0.68
C SER A 223 14.03 -3.73 0.03
N TYR A 224 12.79 -4.20 0.16
CA TYR A 224 11.79 -3.54 1.00
C TYR A 224 12.18 -3.65 2.46
N TYR A 225 12.08 -2.56 3.21
CA TYR A 225 12.32 -2.60 4.65
C TYR A 225 11.12 -3.20 5.35
N CYS A 226 11.40 -4.08 6.31
CA CYS A 226 10.36 -4.63 7.18
C CYS A 226 10.26 -3.77 8.44
N PRO A 227 9.04 -3.45 8.91
CA PRO A 227 8.87 -2.87 10.22
C PRO A 227 9.37 -3.87 11.28
N SER A 228 10.04 -3.36 12.31
CA SER A 228 10.44 -4.19 13.45
C SER A 228 9.20 -4.57 14.27
N LEU A 229 9.20 -5.79 14.85
CA LEU A 229 8.07 -6.36 15.59
C LEU A 229 7.58 -5.50 16.76
N LYS A 230 8.46 -4.67 17.33
CA LYS A 230 8.16 -3.81 18.48
C LYS A 230 7.89 -2.36 18.11
N CYS A 231 7.89 -2.05 16.82
CA CYS A 231 7.85 -0.67 16.34
C CYS A 231 6.55 -0.39 15.61
N PRO A 232 6.05 0.87 15.66
CA PRO A 232 4.93 1.25 14.83
C PRO A 232 5.24 1.02 13.35
N TYR A 233 4.22 0.58 12.59
CA TYR A 233 4.33 0.37 11.14
C TYR A 233 4.73 1.68 10.44
N PHE A 234 3.87 2.70 10.48
CA PHE A 234 4.20 4.02 9.96
C PHE A 234 4.74 4.92 11.08
N ARG A 235 5.90 5.52 10.82
CA ARG A 235 6.54 6.42 11.78
C ARG A 235 6.06 7.84 11.56
N THR A 236 5.41 8.37 12.59
CA THR A 236 4.95 9.75 12.64
C THR A 236 5.74 10.51 13.70
N SER A 237 5.59 11.83 13.74
CA SER A 237 6.21 12.66 14.77
C SER A 237 5.75 12.30 16.18
N ARG A 238 4.52 11.78 16.33
CA ARG A 238 3.93 11.39 17.62
C ARG A 238 4.34 10.02 18.14
N ASN A 239 4.54 9.04 17.25
CA ASN A 239 4.84 7.65 17.64
C ASN A 239 6.33 7.27 17.48
N LEU A 240 7.20 8.25 17.29
CA LEU A 240 8.62 8.05 17.04
C LEU A 240 9.33 7.48 18.28
N GLN A 241 9.47 6.16 18.33
CA GLN A 241 10.34 5.47 19.30
C GLN A 241 11.75 5.24 18.73
N ASN A 242 12.74 5.07 19.62
CA ASN A 242 14.10 4.64 19.28
C ASN A 242 14.10 3.19 18.76
N CYS A 243 13.69 3.06 17.49
CA CYS A 243 13.49 1.80 16.81
C CYS A 243 14.28 1.80 15.50
N VAL A 244 15.14 0.81 15.32
CA VAL A 244 15.96 0.63 14.12
C VAL A 244 15.22 -0.28 13.14
N THR A 245 14.98 0.21 11.92
CA THR A 245 14.48 -0.60 10.80
C THR A 245 15.66 -1.15 10.02
N MET A 246 15.55 -2.40 9.57
CA MET A 246 16.60 -3.08 8.82
C MET A 246 15.98 -3.94 7.73
N THR A 247 16.76 -4.21 6.69
CA THR A 247 16.43 -5.20 5.67
C THR A 247 16.45 -6.61 6.26
N ILE A 248 15.78 -7.56 5.60
CA ILE A 248 15.84 -8.98 5.99
C ILE A 248 17.29 -9.47 6.05
N SER A 249 18.10 -9.13 5.04
CA SER A 249 19.51 -9.50 4.99
C SER A 249 20.36 -8.89 6.10
N GLU A 250 20.04 -7.67 6.56
CA GLU A 250 20.72 -7.05 7.70
C GLU A 250 20.28 -7.69 9.01
N TYR A 251 18.98 -7.99 9.16
CA TYR A 251 18.47 -8.73 10.31
C TYR A 251 19.15 -10.10 10.44
N GLU A 252 19.22 -10.85 9.34
CA GLU A 252 19.91 -12.14 9.32
C GLU A 252 21.39 -11.98 9.67
N ARG A 253 22.12 -11.02 9.11
CA ARG A 253 23.54 -10.80 9.46
C ARG A 253 23.75 -10.46 10.94
N VAL A 254 22.86 -9.67 11.54
CA VAL A 254 23.02 -9.18 12.92
C VAL A 254 22.48 -10.19 13.95
N PHE A 255 21.44 -10.95 13.62
CA PHE A 255 20.71 -11.79 14.57
C PHE A 255 20.74 -13.30 14.25
N ALA A 256 21.27 -13.74 13.10
CA ALA A 256 21.40 -15.18 12.80
C ALA A 256 22.47 -15.90 13.66
N THR A 257 23.27 -15.19 14.45
CA THR A 257 24.23 -15.78 15.40
C THR A 257 23.69 -15.90 16.83
N THR A 258 22.49 -15.41 17.12
CA THR A 258 21.79 -15.79 18.35
C THR A 258 20.99 -17.05 18.10
N PRO A 259 21.22 -18.16 18.83
CA PRO A 259 20.38 -19.33 18.68
C PRO A 259 18.96 -18.95 19.13
N ALA A 260 18.05 -18.80 18.18
CA ALA A 260 16.63 -18.73 18.43
C ALA A 260 16.15 -20.13 18.83
N ALA A 261 16.51 -20.55 20.03
CA ALA A 261 16.41 -21.92 20.52
C ALA A 261 14.99 -22.39 20.87
N ASP A 262 13.93 -21.60 20.67
CA ASP A 262 12.59 -22.00 21.14
C ASP A 262 11.50 -22.05 20.06
N LYS A 263 11.66 -21.39 18.90
CA LYS A 263 10.60 -21.37 17.86
C LYS A 263 10.87 -22.27 16.65
N ALA A 264 12.13 -22.53 16.33
CA ALA A 264 12.50 -23.43 15.23
C ALA A 264 12.27 -24.90 15.59
N ILE A 265 12.46 -25.28 16.86
CA ILE A 265 12.31 -26.67 17.33
C ILE A 265 10.86 -27.14 17.21
N THR A 266 9.88 -26.32 17.61
CA THR A 266 8.46 -26.72 17.59
C THR A 266 7.90 -26.87 16.17
N ILE A 267 8.36 -26.04 15.23
CA ILE A 267 7.94 -26.07 13.82
C ILE A 267 8.59 -27.27 13.11
N ASN A 268 9.89 -27.51 13.34
CA ASN A 268 10.56 -28.68 12.78
C ASN A 268 10.01 -30.00 13.34
N TYR A 269 9.67 -30.07 14.63
CA TYR A 269 9.09 -31.29 15.21
C TYR A 269 7.74 -31.66 14.58
N ARG A 270 6.88 -30.65 14.28
CA ARG A 270 5.59 -30.89 13.62
C ARG A 270 5.74 -31.29 12.15
N LEU A 271 6.65 -30.66 11.41
CA LEU A 271 6.92 -31.01 10.01
C LEU A 271 7.59 -32.39 9.88
N GLN A 272 8.50 -32.71 10.80
CA GLN A 272 9.19 -34.01 10.84
C GLN A 272 8.24 -35.14 11.29
N SER A 273 7.39 -34.91 12.31
CA SER A 273 6.35 -35.86 12.72
C SER A 273 5.31 -36.13 11.62
N LEU A 274 4.94 -35.10 10.83
CA LEU A 274 4.06 -35.27 9.67
C LEU A 274 4.73 -36.06 8.53
N GLN A 275 6.04 -35.92 8.33
CA GLN A 275 6.79 -36.69 7.35
C GLN A 275 6.97 -38.16 7.77
N ASP A 276 7.25 -38.43 9.04
CA ASP A 276 7.47 -39.78 9.57
C ASP A 276 6.16 -40.61 9.63
N HIS A 277 5.02 -39.95 9.80
CA HIS A 277 3.71 -40.61 9.88
C HIS A 277 2.82 -40.43 8.63
N LEU A 278 3.34 -39.82 7.57
CA LEU A 278 2.59 -39.58 6.34
C LEU A 278 2.02 -40.88 5.75
N GLY A 279 2.85 -41.94 5.70
CA GLY A 279 2.43 -43.26 5.22
C GLY A 279 1.34 -43.90 6.08
N TRP A 280 1.41 -43.71 7.40
CA TRP A 280 0.38 -44.19 8.33
C TRP A 280 -0.96 -43.47 8.11
N TYR A 281 -0.96 -42.15 7.98
CA TYR A 281 -2.19 -41.38 7.73
C TYR A 281 -2.83 -41.72 6.38
N ILE A 282 -2.01 -41.88 5.33
CA ILE A 282 -2.49 -42.34 4.02
C ILE A 282 -3.08 -43.75 4.14
N GLY A 283 -2.42 -44.65 4.87
CA GLY A 283 -2.91 -46.01 5.11
C GLY A 283 -4.25 -46.05 5.84
N VAL A 284 -4.42 -45.25 6.89
CA VAL A 284 -5.68 -45.12 7.63
C VAL A 284 -6.78 -44.56 6.74
N ALA A 285 -6.49 -43.54 5.93
CA ALA A 285 -7.47 -42.96 5.00
C ALA A 285 -7.94 -43.99 3.96
N ILE A 286 -7.01 -44.72 3.33
CA ILE A 286 -7.34 -45.78 2.38
C ILE A 286 -8.17 -46.87 3.06
N PHE A 287 -7.78 -47.30 4.25
CA PHE A 287 -8.52 -48.32 5.00
C PHE A 287 -9.96 -47.87 5.28
N LEU A 288 -10.16 -46.65 5.79
CA LEU A 288 -11.50 -46.09 6.05
C LEU A 288 -12.34 -45.99 4.78
N CYS A 289 -11.75 -45.57 3.65
CA CYS A 289 -12.44 -45.55 2.37
C CYS A 289 -12.81 -46.95 1.88
N THR A 290 -11.94 -47.95 2.02
CA THR A 290 -12.25 -49.33 1.62
C THR A 290 -13.38 -49.92 2.48
N VAL A 291 -13.33 -49.71 3.80
CA VAL A 291 -14.39 -50.16 4.72
C VAL A 291 -15.73 -49.50 4.40
N SER A 292 -15.75 -48.21 4.05
CA SER A 292 -16.98 -47.52 3.65
C SER A 292 -17.54 -48.09 2.34
N VAL A 293 -16.69 -48.34 1.35
CA VAL A 293 -17.12 -48.92 0.05
C VAL A 293 -17.66 -50.33 0.23
N PHE A 294 -17.00 -51.18 1.03
CA PHE A 294 -17.48 -52.54 1.28
C PHE A 294 -18.76 -52.55 2.10
N SER A 295 -18.86 -51.74 3.15
CA SER A 295 -20.08 -51.69 3.97
C SER A 295 -21.27 -51.15 3.19
N LEU A 296 -21.12 -50.01 2.51
CA LEU A 296 -22.19 -49.43 1.67
C LEU A 296 -22.51 -50.35 0.49
N GLY A 297 -21.51 -50.92 -0.17
CA GLY A 297 -21.69 -51.86 -1.27
C GLY A 297 -22.45 -53.12 -0.86
N THR A 298 -22.15 -53.68 0.32
CA THR A 298 -22.85 -54.85 0.86
C THR A 298 -24.28 -54.49 1.26
N ILE A 299 -24.50 -53.30 1.83
CA ILE A 299 -25.84 -52.79 2.15
C ILE A 299 -26.67 -52.64 0.87
N PHE A 300 -26.12 -52.01 -0.17
CA PHE A 300 -26.80 -51.83 -1.45
C PHE A 300 -27.05 -53.16 -2.16
N TYR A 301 -26.11 -54.10 -2.11
CA TYR A 301 -26.26 -55.44 -2.69
C TYR A 301 -27.36 -56.25 -1.99
N CYS A 302 -27.35 -56.30 -0.65
CA CYS A 302 -28.37 -56.96 0.14
C CYS A 302 -29.75 -56.30 0.00
N HIS A 303 -29.79 -54.97 -0.14
CA HIS A 303 -31.02 -54.24 -0.42
C HIS A 303 -31.54 -54.53 -1.82
N GLY A 304 -30.65 -54.65 -2.82
CA GLY A 304 -30.99 -55.04 -4.18
C GLY A 304 -31.55 -56.47 -4.28
N LEU A 305 -30.98 -57.43 -3.54
CA LEU A 305 -31.49 -58.81 -3.48
C LEU A 305 -32.90 -58.92 -2.85
N LYS A 306 -33.29 -57.95 -2.01
CA LYS A 306 -34.62 -57.89 -1.39
C LYS A 306 -35.63 -57.06 -2.20
N GLN A 307 -35.21 -56.40 -3.28
CA GLN A 307 -36.13 -55.69 -4.16
C GLN A 307 -36.86 -56.68 -5.08
N THR A 308 -38.16 -56.81 -4.88
CA THR A 308 -39.08 -57.62 -5.70
C THR A 308 -39.68 -56.84 -6.87
N LYS A 309 -39.22 -55.60 -7.12
CA LYS A 309 -39.64 -54.74 -8.24
C LYS A 309 -38.45 -53.99 -8.83
N GLY A 310 -38.37 -53.94 -10.15
CA GLY A 310 -37.34 -53.19 -10.87
C GLY A 310 -37.52 -51.68 -10.68
N ARG A 311 -36.43 -50.91 -10.64
CA ARG A 311 -36.43 -49.43 -10.47
C ARG A 311 -37.28 -48.68 -11.52
N PHE A 312 -37.70 -49.36 -12.59
CA PHE A 312 -38.49 -48.81 -13.70
C PHE A 312 -39.94 -49.34 -13.78
N GLU A 313 -40.44 -50.12 -12.81
CA GLU A 313 -41.81 -50.67 -12.83
C GLU A 313 -42.89 -49.74 -12.24
N ASN A 314 -42.69 -48.43 -12.33
CA ASN A 314 -43.77 -47.46 -12.14
C ASN A 314 -43.98 -46.70 -13.45
N VAL A 315 -44.58 -47.35 -14.44
CA VAL A 315 -45.35 -46.67 -15.47
C VAL A 315 -46.79 -47.11 -15.27
N GLN A 316 -47.64 -46.21 -14.75
CA GLN A 316 -49.08 -46.41 -14.73
C GLN A 316 -49.60 -46.35 -16.17
N GLY A 317 -50.08 -47.47 -16.68
CA GLY A 317 -50.77 -47.53 -17.96
C GLY A 317 -50.93 -48.98 -18.46
N VAL A 318 -52.14 -49.50 -18.28
CA VAL A 318 -52.70 -50.84 -18.61
C VAL A 318 -52.57 -51.86 -17.49
#